data_AF-A0A135P3I6-F1
#
_entry.id   AF-A0A135P3I6-F1
#
_cell.length_a   1.000
_cell.length_b   1.000
_cell.length_c   1.000
_cell.angle_alpha   90.00
_cell.angle_beta   90.00
_cell.angle_gamma   90.00
#
_symmetry.space_group_name_H-M   'P 1'
#
loop_
_entity.id
_entity.type
_entity.pdbx_description
1 polymer ?
#
loop_
_entity_poly.entity_id
_entity_poly.type
_entity_poly.pdbx_seq_one_letter_code
_entity_poly.pdbx_strand_id
1 'polypeptide(L)'
;MSVMVDDPNIRGNGVLGVALRVVLISIVAIIGWNIALPGLDASFMAARTVDGVPSQLSVLALGVGPVLTAFALGQIIRLLVPRSNGSFALHVGENAVALLLAVSQAYAIAQAMSAMGLLVGDGYLAWAGFVASLIGGTAVLLFLSRQVVLPSLVAGFWILWLLPALIDFPAQFSLSFDLLRTGAVAGSQLLLTMVIVIIAFALAISATRMVMTSQKRFAPTKITMSVFLLNIVVWPPLLAASAGSYVLTPLAFLWPDSLPDGQWIRIYVLAITAILIPVFVSGYRRFFSHNGMMLPATTALMLIAVQIALVLGGALVSGHLVLPLPLSGTTILVLVGVAYGLIDVMRKPVETATGNAA
;
A
#
# COMPACT_ATOMS: atom_id res chain seq x y z
N MET A 1 4.37 -27.24 4.31
CA MET A 1 5.64 -26.61 4.75
C MET A 1 5.43 -25.12 4.89
N SER A 2 5.14 -24.66 6.11
CA SER A 2 5.11 -23.23 6.44
C SER A 2 6.55 -22.78 6.58
N VAL A 3 7.09 -22.10 5.57
CA VAL A 3 8.34 -21.34 5.72
C VAL A 3 8.03 -20.22 6.69
N MET A 4 8.17 -20.51 7.98
CA MET A 4 8.11 -19.53 9.05
C MET A 4 9.28 -18.57 8.83
N VAL A 5 8.95 -17.31 8.58
CA VAL A 5 9.92 -16.21 8.31
C VAL A 5 10.74 -15.85 9.55
N ASP A 6 10.59 -16.60 10.64
CA ASP A 6 11.34 -16.46 11.88
C ASP A 6 12.60 -17.33 11.92
N ASP A 7 13.10 -17.81 10.77
CA ASP A 7 14.39 -18.50 10.74
C ASP A 7 15.52 -17.49 11.05
N PRO A 8 16.15 -17.56 12.24
CA PRO A 8 17.14 -16.58 12.68
C PRO A 8 18.36 -16.53 11.75
N ASN A 9 18.58 -17.56 10.92
CA ASN A 9 19.62 -17.59 9.90
C ASN A 9 19.39 -16.61 8.74
N ILE A 10 18.15 -16.14 8.51
CA ILE A 10 17.88 -15.12 7.48
C ILE A 10 18.35 -13.71 7.93
N ARG A 11 18.59 -13.50 9.23
CA ARG A 11 19.16 -12.24 9.77
C ARG A 11 20.64 -12.04 9.45
N GLY A 12 21.32 -13.04 8.90
CA GLY A 12 22.72 -12.91 8.45
C GLY A 12 22.91 -12.13 7.14
N ASN A 13 21.83 -11.82 6.42
CA ASN A 13 21.94 -11.05 5.18
C ASN A 13 22.17 -9.58 5.50
N GLY A 14 23.42 -9.14 5.35
CA GLY A 14 23.80 -7.73 5.44
C GLY A 14 23.00 -6.84 4.49
N VAL A 15 23.19 -5.53 4.60
CA VAL A 15 22.50 -4.47 3.83
C VAL A 15 22.31 -4.82 2.35
N LEU A 16 23.33 -5.40 1.73
CA LEU A 16 23.33 -5.81 0.33
C LEU A 16 22.29 -6.89 0.02
N GLY A 17 22.07 -7.84 0.94
CA GLY A 17 21.06 -8.89 0.78
C GLY A 17 19.63 -8.36 0.82
N VAL A 18 19.35 -7.38 1.70
CA VAL A 18 18.04 -6.72 1.73
C VAL A 18 17.82 -5.91 0.45
N ALA A 19 18.80 -5.09 0.05
CA ALA A 19 18.72 -4.30 -1.18
C ALA A 19 18.51 -5.19 -2.42
N LEU A 20 19.26 -6.28 -2.54
CA LEU A 20 19.12 -7.24 -3.64
C LEU A 20 17.72 -7.85 -3.68
N ARG A 21 17.15 -8.25 -2.53
CA ARG A 21 15.78 -8.77 -2.48
C ARG A 21 14.76 -7.72 -2.90
N VAL A 22 14.90 -6.47 -2.45
CA VAL A 22 14.02 -5.35 -2.84
C VAL A 22 14.05 -5.14 -4.36
N VAL A 23 15.24 -5.12 -4.96
CA VAL A 23 15.40 -5.01 -6.41
C VAL A 23 14.78 -6.22 -7.11
N LEU A 24 15.05 -7.43 -6.65
CA LEU A 24 14.53 -8.66 -7.25
C LEU A 24 12.99 -8.70 -7.23
N ILE A 25 12.35 -8.44 -6.09
CA ILE A 25 10.87 -8.43 -6.02
C ILE A 25 10.28 -7.35 -6.93
N SER A 26 10.96 -6.22 -7.09
CA SER A 26 10.51 -5.12 -7.94
C SER A 26 10.62 -5.51 -9.41
N ILE A 27 11.71 -6.15 -9.83
CA ILE A 27 11.88 -6.65 -11.20
C ILE A 27 10.83 -7.71 -11.52
N VAL A 28 10.60 -8.68 -10.63
CA VAL A 28 9.59 -9.72 -10.85
C VAL A 28 8.19 -9.12 -11.00
N ALA A 29 7.86 -8.12 -10.17
CA ALA A 29 6.58 -7.40 -10.27
C ALA A 29 6.47 -6.61 -11.59
N ILE A 30 7.52 -5.89 -12.00
CA ILE A 30 7.58 -5.18 -13.30
C ILE A 30 7.37 -6.14 -14.47
N ILE A 31 8.04 -7.28 -14.47
CA ILE A 31 7.85 -8.30 -15.50
C ILE A 31 6.40 -8.77 -15.48
N GLY A 32 5.86 -9.08 -14.30
CA GLY A 32 4.47 -9.47 -14.12
C GLY A 32 3.48 -8.48 -14.72
N TRP A 33 3.67 -7.16 -14.50
CA TRP A 33 2.83 -6.11 -15.09
C TRP A 33 2.91 -6.01 -16.61
N ASN A 34 3.96 -6.54 -17.23
CA ASN A 34 4.12 -6.55 -18.69
C ASN A 34 3.65 -7.87 -19.34
N ILE A 35 3.29 -8.90 -18.57
CA ILE A 35 2.71 -10.13 -19.11
C ILE A 35 1.22 -9.88 -19.37
N ALA A 36 0.83 -9.94 -20.65
CA ALA A 36 -0.56 -9.82 -21.08
C ALA A 36 -1.44 -10.97 -20.58
N LEU A 37 -2.71 -10.67 -20.31
CA LEU A 37 -3.69 -11.69 -19.92
C LEU A 37 -4.00 -12.64 -21.09
N PRO A 38 -4.06 -13.96 -20.83
CA PRO A 38 -4.48 -14.90 -21.85
C PRO A 38 -5.96 -14.71 -22.19
N GLY A 39 -6.32 -15.01 -23.44
CA GLY A 39 -7.71 -14.97 -23.90
C GLY A 39 -8.20 -13.58 -24.32
N LEU A 40 -7.37 -12.53 -24.29
CA LEU A 40 -7.71 -11.22 -24.87
C LEU A 40 -7.58 -11.24 -26.40
N ASP A 41 -8.45 -10.51 -27.09
CA ASP A 41 -8.37 -10.37 -28.55
C ASP A 41 -7.06 -9.70 -28.98
N ALA A 42 -6.35 -10.34 -29.90
CA ALA A 42 -5.10 -9.84 -30.45
C ALA A 42 -5.28 -8.49 -31.14
N SER A 43 -6.44 -8.24 -31.77
CA SER A 43 -6.73 -6.96 -32.41
C SER A 43 -6.88 -5.83 -31.38
N PHE A 44 -7.57 -6.11 -30.27
CA PHE A 44 -7.71 -5.20 -29.13
C PHE A 44 -6.36 -4.93 -28.45
N MET A 45 -5.56 -5.97 -28.24
CA MET A 45 -4.22 -5.84 -27.69
C MET A 45 -3.34 -4.98 -28.58
N ALA A 46 -3.33 -5.22 -29.90
CA ALA A 46 -2.54 -4.44 -30.86
C ALA A 46 -2.91 -2.95 -30.82
N ALA A 47 -4.20 -2.62 -30.71
CA ALA A 47 -4.67 -1.24 -30.60
C ALA A 47 -4.25 -0.55 -29.29
N ARG A 48 -3.98 -1.31 -28.23
CA ARG A 48 -3.59 -0.79 -26.91
C ARG A 48 -2.08 -0.81 -26.67
N THR A 49 -1.33 -1.68 -27.35
CA THR A 49 0.12 -1.85 -27.16
C THR A 49 0.99 -0.81 -27.85
N VAL A 50 0.43 0.09 -28.67
CA VAL A 50 1.19 1.13 -29.38
C VAL A 50 2.01 2.00 -28.39
N ASP A 51 1.53 2.16 -27.16
CA ASP A 51 2.21 2.88 -26.07
C ASP A 51 2.71 1.96 -24.93
N GLY A 52 2.74 0.63 -25.17
CA GLY A 52 3.02 -0.40 -24.15
C GLY A 52 1.75 -1.11 -23.64
N VAL A 53 1.90 -2.25 -22.94
CA VAL A 53 0.75 -2.97 -22.36
C VAL A 53 0.20 -2.16 -21.18
N PRO A 54 -1.07 -1.73 -21.20
CA PRO A 54 -1.67 -1.06 -20.04
C PRO A 54 -1.59 -1.97 -18.81
N SER A 55 -1.20 -1.43 -17.66
CA SER A 55 -1.13 -2.19 -16.39
C SER A 55 -2.45 -2.89 -16.02
N GLN A 56 -3.57 -2.43 -16.58
CA GLN A 56 -4.92 -2.98 -16.44
C GLN A 56 -5.17 -4.26 -17.27
N LEU A 57 -4.32 -4.59 -18.26
CA LEU A 57 -4.45 -5.77 -19.12
C LEU A 57 -3.41 -6.85 -18.82
N SER A 58 -2.83 -6.79 -17.62
CA SER A 58 -1.77 -7.66 -17.16
C SER A 58 -2.26 -8.80 -16.26
N VAL A 59 -1.49 -9.88 -16.16
CA VAL A 59 -1.64 -10.91 -15.11
C VAL A 59 -1.71 -10.30 -13.70
N LEU A 60 -1.10 -9.13 -13.48
CA LEU A 60 -1.15 -8.38 -12.22
C LEU A 60 -2.20 -7.24 -12.24
N ALA A 61 -3.23 -7.30 -13.10
CA ALA A 61 -4.23 -6.24 -13.25
C ALA A 61 -5.07 -5.99 -11.99
N LEU A 62 -5.31 -7.02 -11.16
CA LEU A 62 -5.92 -6.84 -9.83
C LEU A 62 -5.04 -6.01 -8.88
N GLY A 63 -3.74 -5.94 -9.19
CA GLY A 63 -2.74 -5.26 -8.39
C GLY A 63 -2.63 -5.84 -6.99
N VAL A 64 -2.20 -5.00 -6.06
CA VAL A 64 -2.08 -5.33 -4.65
C VAL A 64 -3.39 -5.17 -3.87
N GLY A 65 -4.50 -4.83 -4.53
CA GLY A 65 -5.79 -4.52 -3.90
C GLY A 65 -6.32 -5.62 -2.99
N PRO A 66 -6.51 -6.87 -3.49
CA PRO A 66 -6.96 -7.99 -2.65
C PRO A 66 -6.05 -8.24 -1.43
N VAL A 67 -4.73 -8.13 -1.64
CA VAL A 67 -3.72 -8.34 -0.59
C VAL A 67 -3.79 -7.22 0.46
N LEU A 68 -3.92 -5.96 0.02
CA LEU A 68 -4.07 -4.80 0.89
C LEU A 68 -5.29 -4.95 1.79
N THR A 69 -6.43 -5.32 1.22
CA THR A 69 -7.68 -5.50 1.98
C THR A 69 -7.55 -6.61 3.02
N ALA A 70 -6.98 -7.76 2.63
CA ALA A 70 -6.78 -8.86 3.56
C ALA A 70 -5.83 -8.49 4.71
N PHE A 71 -4.73 -7.80 4.41
CA PHE A 71 -3.82 -7.31 5.44
C PHE A 71 -4.44 -6.22 6.30
N ALA A 72 -5.27 -5.33 5.74
CA ALA A 72 -6.02 -4.33 6.49
C ALA A 72 -6.95 -5.00 7.52
N LEU A 73 -7.71 -6.02 7.10
CA LEU A 73 -8.54 -6.83 8.00
C LEU A 73 -7.69 -7.52 9.07
N GLY A 74 -6.56 -8.11 8.69
CA GLY A 74 -5.61 -8.69 9.62
C GLY A 74 -5.09 -7.69 10.65
N GLN A 75 -4.78 -6.45 10.25
CA GLN A 75 -4.38 -5.38 11.17
C GLN A 75 -5.51 -4.97 12.10
N ILE A 76 -6.75 -4.84 11.62
CA ILE A 76 -7.91 -4.55 12.47
C ILE A 76 -8.06 -5.64 13.53
N ILE A 77 -7.95 -6.92 13.16
CA ILE A 77 -8.00 -8.04 14.10
C ILE A 77 -6.87 -7.96 15.13
N ARG A 78 -5.63 -7.59 14.73
CA ARG A 78 -4.51 -7.41 15.67
C ARG A 78 -4.73 -6.26 16.65
N LEU A 79 -5.38 -5.18 16.22
CA LEU A 79 -5.72 -4.05 17.08
C LEU A 79 -6.82 -4.41 18.09
N LEU A 80 -7.81 -5.21 17.68
CA LEU A 80 -8.91 -5.65 18.53
C LEU A 80 -8.51 -6.78 19.48
N VAL A 81 -7.71 -7.73 18.99
CA VAL A 81 -7.28 -8.93 19.73
C VAL A 81 -5.75 -9.05 19.65
N PRO A 82 -4.99 -8.31 20.49
CA PRO A 82 -3.52 -8.28 20.45
C PRO A 82 -2.87 -9.67 20.62
N ARG A 83 -3.56 -10.59 21.32
CA ARG A 83 -3.10 -11.98 21.53
C ARG A 83 -2.98 -12.79 20.24
N SER A 84 -3.67 -12.40 19.17
CA SER A 84 -3.62 -13.10 17.88
C SER A 84 -2.40 -12.70 17.03
N ASN A 85 -1.64 -11.70 17.46
CA ASN A 85 -0.46 -11.23 16.74
C ASN A 85 0.61 -12.35 16.67
N GLY A 86 1.02 -12.71 15.46
CA GLY A 86 1.95 -13.82 15.21
C GLY A 86 1.30 -15.21 15.19
N SER A 87 -0.02 -15.31 15.34
CA SER A 87 -0.70 -16.60 15.22
C SER A 87 -0.68 -17.10 13.77
N PHE A 88 -0.37 -18.38 13.58
CA PHE A 88 -0.42 -19.03 12.26
C PHE A 88 -1.82 -18.92 11.62
N ALA A 89 -2.87 -19.05 12.43
CA ALA A 89 -4.25 -18.93 11.99
C ALA A 89 -4.55 -17.56 11.34
N LEU A 90 -4.03 -16.47 11.91
CA LEU A 90 -4.21 -15.14 11.33
C LEU A 90 -3.51 -15.02 9.97
N HIS A 91 -2.28 -15.54 9.85
CA HIS A 91 -1.53 -15.51 8.60
C HIS A 91 -2.15 -16.34 7.48
N VAL A 92 -2.72 -17.50 7.82
CA VAL A 92 -3.50 -18.33 6.89
C VAL A 92 -4.81 -17.63 6.53
N GLY A 93 -5.48 -17.02 7.51
CA GLY A 93 -6.70 -16.24 7.30
C GLY A 93 -6.49 -15.08 6.34
N GLU A 94 -5.43 -14.28 6.55
CA GLU A 94 -5.03 -13.19 5.63
C GLU A 94 -4.84 -13.72 4.19
N ASN A 95 -4.19 -14.88 4.02
CA ASN A 95 -3.99 -15.46 2.69
C ASN A 95 -5.28 -15.94 2.05
N ALA A 96 -6.10 -16.67 2.81
CA ALA A 96 -7.38 -17.18 2.33
C ALA A 96 -8.29 -16.02 1.91
N VAL A 97 -8.39 -14.96 2.73
CA VAL A 97 -9.17 -13.77 2.40
C VAL A 97 -8.64 -13.07 1.16
N ALA A 98 -7.33 -12.88 1.02
CA ALA A 98 -6.75 -12.26 -0.17
C ALA A 98 -7.10 -13.03 -1.45
N LEU A 99 -6.98 -14.36 -1.43
CA LEU A 99 -7.30 -15.20 -2.58
C LEU A 99 -8.80 -15.26 -2.88
N LEU A 100 -9.65 -15.30 -1.86
CA LEU A 100 -11.11 -15.25 -2.04
C LEU A 100 -11.55 -13.92 -2.67
N LEU A 101 -10.98 -12.80 -2.21
CA LEU A 101 -11.21 -11.49 -2.82
C LEU A 101 -10.71 -11.45 -4.27
N ALA A 102 -9.54 -12.04 -4.54
CA ALA A 102 -9.00 -12.13 -5.90
C ALA A 102 -9.91 -12.95 -6.82
N VAL A 103 -10.44 -14.08 -6.36
CA VAL A 103 -11.40 -14.91 -7.11
C VAL A 103 -12.65 -14.09 -7.45
N SER A 104 -13.23 -13.41 -6.46
CA SER A 104 -14.44 -12.59 -6.65
C SER A 104 -14.20 -11.45 -7.66
N GLN A 105 -13.09 -10.71 -7.52
CA GLN A 105 -12.75 -9.63 -8.43
C GLN A 105 -12.38 -10.12 -9.84
N ALA A 106 -11.61 -11.20 -9.95
CA ALA A 106 -11.25 -11.81 -11.23
C ALA A 106 -12.49 -12.28 -11.99
N TYR A 107 -13.46 -12.90 -11.29
CA TYR A 107 -14.73 -13.31 -11.86
C TYR A 107 -15.51 -12.12 -12.42
N ALA A 108 -15.67 -11.06 -11.63
CA ALA A 108 -16.39 -9.85 -12.05
C ALA A 108 -15.74 -9.17 -13.27
N ILE A 109 -14.41 -9.08 -13.29
CA ILE A 109 -13.66 -8.53 -14.44
C ILE A 109 -13.85 -9.42 -15.67
N ALA A 110 -13.70 -10.74 -15.53
CA ALA A 110 -13.86 -11.67 -16.65
C ALA A 110 -15.28 -11.61 -17.24
N GLN A 111 -16.31 -11.51 -16.40
CA GLN A 111 -17.69 -11.33 -16.82
C GLN A 111 -17.88 -10.01 -17.58
N ALA A 112 -17.30 -8.91 -17.09
CA ALA A 112 -17.37 -7.61 -17.77
C ALA A 112 -16.66 -7.64 -19.13
N MET A 113 -15.47 -8.26 -19.21
CA MET A 113 -14.71 -8.41 -20.45
C MET A 113 -15.43 -9.28 -21.48
N SER A 114 -16.08 -10.37 -21.02
CA SER A 114 -16.93 -11.22 -21.86
C SER A 114 -18.13 -10.44 -22.41
N ALA A 115 -18.83 -9.67 -21.55
CA ALA A 115 -19.96 -8.86 -21.97
C ALA A 115 -19.59 -7.77 -22.99
N MET A 116 -18.34 -7.29 -22.96
CA MET A 116 -17.81 -6.36 -23.95
C MET A 116 -17.29 -7.03 -25.24
N GLY A 117 -17.33 -8.37 -25.33
CA GLY A 117 -16.83 -9.11 -26.49
C GLY A 117 -15.31 -9.06 -26.65
N LEU A 118 -14.55 -8.82 -25.56
CA LEU A 118 -13.09 -8.66 -25.61
C LEU A 118 -12.33 -9.97 -25.40
N LEU A 119 -13.02 -11.04 -24.98
CA LEU A 119 -12.43 -12.37 -24.81
C LEU A 119 -12.55 -13.17 -26.12
N VAL A 120 -11.44 -13.81 -26.53
CA VAL A 120 -11.37 -14.60 -27.76
C VAL A 120 -12.12 -15.90 -27.59
N GLY A 121 -13.24 -16.01 -28.31
CA GLY A 121 -14.07 -17.19 -28.39
C GLY A 121 -14.94 -17.40 -27.15
N ASP A 122 -16.15 -17.90 -27.36
CA ASP A 122 -17.11 -18.22 -26.29
C ASP A 122 -16.71 -19.46 -25.46
N GLY A 123 -15.44 -19.85 -25.52
CA GLY A 123 -14.90 -21.05 -24.90
C GLY A 123 -14.68 -20.85 -23.40
N TYR A 124 -15.26 -21.73 -22.59
CA TYR A 124 -15.03 -21.81 -21.14
C TYR A 124 -13.54 -21.82 -20.77
N LEU A 125 -12.67 -22.38 -21.61
CA LEU A 125 -11.22 -22.42 -21.40
C LEU A 125 -10.55 -21.03 -21.43
N ALA A 126 -10.96 -20.14 -22.34
CA ALA A 126 -10.39 -18.79 -22.42
C ALA A 126 -10.78 -17.97 -21.17
N TRP A 127 -12.05 -18.07 -20.77
CA TRP A 127 -12.56 -17.45 -19.56
C TRP A 127 -11.88 -17.99 -18.29
N ALA A 128 -11.75 -19.32 -18.17
CA ALA A 128 -11.09 -19.94 -17.02
C ALA A 128 -9.60 -19.60 -16.95
N GLY A 129 -8.92 -19.55 -18.10
CA GLY A 129 -7.53 -19.12 -18.20
C GLY A 129 -7.34 -17.68 -17.73
N PHE A 130 -8.21 -16.76 -18.17
CA PHE A 130 -8.18 -15.36 -17.75
C PHE A 130 -8.34 -15.21 -16.23
N VAL A 131 -9.36 -15.85 -15.65
CA VAL A 131 -9.62 -15.82 -14.21
C VAL A 131 -8.46 -16.44 -13.42
N ALA A 132 -7.97 -17.60 -13.87
CA ALA A 132 -6.85 -18.30 -13.23
C ALA A 132 -5.56 -17.46 -13.26
N SER A 133 -5.28 -16.74 -14.35
CA SER A 133 -4.14 -15.84 -14.45
C SER A 133 -4.21 -14.70 -13.43
N LEU A 134 -5.36 -14.04 -13.26
CA LEU A 134 -5.52 -12.97 -12.28
C LEU A 134 -5.36 -13.46 -10.83
N ILE A 135 -5.94 -14.62 -10.51
CA ILE A 135 -5.79 -15.25 -9.20
C ILE A 135 -4.31 -15.63 -8.97
N GLY A 136 -3.67 -16.23 -9.97
CA GLY A 136 -2.26 -16.60 -9.93
C GLY A 136 -1.34 -15.38 -9.73
N GLY A 137 -1.62 -14.28 -10.44
CA GLY A 137 -0.92 -13.01 -10.26
C GLY A 137 -1.02 -12.48 -8.84
N THR A 138 -2.22 -12.53 -8.25
CA THR A 138 -2.44 -12.15 -6.84
C THR A 138 -1.69 -13.07 -5.87
N ALA A 139 -1.67 -14.39 -6.13
CA ALA A 139 -0.91 -15.34 -5.33
C ALA A 139 0.60 -15.06 -5.39
N VAL A 140 1.13 -14.71 -6.57
CA VAL A 140 2.53 -14.29 -6.74
C VAL A 140 2.80 -13.00 -5.98
N LEU A 141 1.95 -11.97 -6.07
CA LEU A 141 2.11 -10.73 -5.31
C LEU A 141 2.08 -10.98 -3.80
N LEU A 142 1.18 -11.84 -3.33
CA LEU A 142 1.12 -12.23 -1.93
C LEU A 142 2.42 -12.91 -1.49
N PHE A 143 2.95 -13.82 -2.31
CA PHE A 143 4.23 -14.47 -2.05
C PHE A 143 5.39 -13.46 -2.00
N LEU A 144 5.52 -12.59 -3.02
CA LEU A 144 6.56 -11.56 -3.10
C LEU A 144 6.49 -10.58 -1.93
N SER A 145 5.28 -10.23 -1.49
CA SER A 145 5.07 -9.31 -0.38
C SER A 145 5.76 -9.76 0.91
N ARG A 146 5.95 -11.07 1.08
CA ARG A 146 6.55 -11.69 2.28
C ARG A 146 8.05 -11.94 2.15
N GLN A 147 8.65 -11.76 0.97
CA GLN A 147 10.08 -12.07 0.75
C GLN A 147 11.04 -11.04 1.36
N VAL A 148 10.57 -9.82 1.56
CA VAL A 148 11.32 -8.73 2.18
C VAL A 148 10.67 -8.38 3.50
N VAL A 149 11.47 -8.25 4.55
CA VAL A 149 11.03 -7.74 5.85
C VAL A 149 11.89 -6.53 6.17
N LEU A 150 11.25 -5.37 6.35
CA LEU A 150 11.93 -4.17 6.83
C LEU A 150 11.80 -4.11 8.36
N PRO A 151 12.87 -3.79 9.10
CA PRO A 151 12.92 -3.90 10.56
C PRO A 151 11.90 -3.01 11.29
N SER A 152 11.40 -1.97 10.63
CA SER A 152 10.49 -0.99 11.20
C SER A 152 9.13 -0.94 10.51
N LEU A 153 8.95 -1.63 9.38
CA LEU A 153 7.72 -1.62 8.57
C LEU A 153 7.40 -3.05 8.13
N VAL A 154 6.17 -3.50 8.37
CA VAL A 154 5.77 -4.85 7.98
C VAL A 154 5.79 -4.98 6.46
N ALA A 155 6.71 -5.82 5.99
CA ALA A 155 6.72 -6.51 4.69
C ALA A 155 7.10 -5.69 3.44
N GLY A 156 7.65 -6.43 2.45
CA GLY A 156 7.87 -6.02 1.07
C GLY A 156 6.57 -5.64 0.34
N PHE A 157 5.42 -5.93 0.95
CA PHE A 157 4.11 -5.43 0.55
C PHE A 157 4.13 -3.93 0.19
N TRP A 158 4.69 -3.07 1.05
CA TRP A 158 4.69 -1.63 0.80
C TRP A 158 5.50 -1.22 -0.41
N ILE A 159 6.57 -1.98 -0.70
CA ILE A 159 7.38 -1.77 -1.90
C ILE A 159 6.54 -2.12 -3.13
N LEU A 160 5.88 -3.28 -3.12
CA LEU A 160 4.98 -3.70 -4.21
C LEU A 160 3.80 -2.73 -4.41
N TRP A 161 3.26 -2.17 -3.33
CA TRP A 161 2.18 -1.20 -3.37
C TRP A 161 2.63 0.15 -3.94
N LEU A 162 3.85 0.61 -3.61
CA LEU A 162 4.41 1.85 -4.14
C LEU A 162 4.84 1.74 -5.60
N LEU A 163 5.21 0.55 -6.03
CA LEU A 163 5.93 0.34 -7.29
C LEU A 163 5.18 0.87 -8.53
N PRO A 164 3.85 0.69 -8.70
CA PRO A 164 3.13 1.31 -9.82
C PRO A 164 3.25 2.84 -9.83
N ALA A 165 3.06 3.48 -8.67
CA ALA A 165 3.17 4.94 -8.55
C ALA A 165 4.58 5.45 -8.88
N LEU A 166 5.63 4.65 -8.59
CA LEU A 166 7.01 4.99 -8.93
C LEU A 166 7.31 4.79 -10.41
N ILE A 167 6.73 3.76 -11.05
CA ILE A 167 6.87 3.51 -12.49
C ILE A 167 6.17 4.60 -13.31
N ASP A 168 4.99 5.05 -12.88
CA ASP A 168 4.21 6.06 -13.59
C ASP A 168 4.73 7.49 -13.36
N PHE A 169 5.57 7.69 -12.34
CA PHE A 169 6.05 9.01 -11.94
C PHE A 169 6.74 9.81 -13.08
N PRO A 170 7.66 9.23 -13.88
CA PRO A 170 8.29 9.96 -14.99
C PRO A 170 7.30 10.40 -16.06
N ALA A 171 6.32 9.56 -16.39
CA ALA A 171 5.30 9.87 -17.40
C ALA A 171 4.41 11.04 -16.94
N GLN A 172 3.99 11.04 -15.67
CA GLN A 172 3.21 12.14 -15.09
C GLN A 172 3.98 13.47 -15.08
N PHE A 173 5.29 13.40 -14.83
CA PHE A 173 6.17 14.57 -14.88
C PHE A 173 6.33 15.11 -16.32
N SER A 174 6.51 14.23 -17.30
CA SER A 174 6.54 14.61 -18.73
C SER A 174 5.24 15.28 -19.16
N LEU A 175 4.09 14.69 -18.82
CA LEU A 175 2.77 15.24 -19.12
C LEU A 175 2.60 16.65 -18.52
N SER A 176 3.07 16.86 -17.29
CA SER A 176 3.01 18.17 -16.63
C SER A 176 3.81 19.22 -17.40
N PHE A 177 4.97 18.85 -17.96
CA PHE A 177 5.77 19.76 -18.80
C PHE A 177 5.15 20.01 -20.17
N ASP A 178 4.53 19.02 -20.80
CA ASP A 178 3.83 19.24 -22.06
C ASP A 178 2.61 20.17 -21.89
N LEU A 179 1.86 20.04 -20.78
CA LEU A 179 0.80 20.98 -20.44
C LEU A 179 1.32 22.41 -20.21
N LEU A 180 2.50 22.55 -19.60
CA LEU A 180 3.14 23.85 -19.46
C LEU A 180 3.58 24.43 -20.81
N ARG A 181 4.23 23.60 -21.65
CA ARG A 181 4.76 23.99 -22.96
C ARG A 181 3.67 24.42 -23.93
N THR A 182 2.52 23.74 -23.90
CA THR A 182 1.35 24.06 -24.73
C THR A 182 0.57 25.28 -24.22
N GLY A 183 0.92 25.82 -23.05
CA GLY A 183 0.19 26.91 -22.41
C GLY A 183 -1.16 26.50 -21.81
N ALA A 184 -1.46 25.19 -21.77
CA ALA A 184 -2.67 24.66 -21.16
C ALA A 184 -2.69 24.89 -19.63
N VAL A 185 -1.51 25.01 -19.01
CA VAL A 185 -1.33 25.24 -17.58
C VAL A 185 -0.42 26.44 -17.35
N ALA A 186 -0.80 27.33 -16.44
CA ALA A 186 0.04 28.46 -16.05
C ALA A 186 1.26 27.99 -15.22
N GLY A 187 2.43 28.59 -15.44
CA GLY A 187 3.65 28.25 -14.69
C GLY A 187 3.51 28.41 -13.17
N SER A 188 2.63 29.31 -12.71
CA SER A 188 2.29 29.48 -11.28
C SER A 188 1.66 28.23 -10.67
N GLN A 189 0.85 27.48 -11.44
CA GLN A 189 0.24 26.22 -10.97
C GLN A 189 1.30 25.13 -10.78
N LEU A 190 2.32 25.06 -11.63
CA LEU A 190 3.44 24.13 -11.45
C LEU A 190 4.21 24.44 -10.17
N LEU A 191 4.54 25.72 -9.94
CA LEU A 191 5.25 26.14 -8.74
C LEU A 191 4.43 25.83 -7.48
N LEU A 192 3.13 26.13 -7.49
CA LEU A 192 2.21 25.79 -6.40
C LEU A 192 2.18 24.27 -6.13
N THR A 193 2.10 23.46 -7.19
CA THR A 193 2.09 21.99 -7.08
C THR A 193 3.39 21.48 -6.45
N MET A 194 4.54 22.01 -6.88
CA MET A 194 5.85 21.66 -6.30
C MET A 194 5.94 22.03 -4.82
N VAL A 195 5.49 23.24 -4.44
CA VAL A 195 5.48 23.68 -3.04
C VAL A 195 4.61 22.76 -2.19
N ILE A 196 3.41 22.39 -2.67
CA ILE A 196 2.51 21.49 -1.94
C ILE A 196 3.15 20.11 -1.75
N VAL A 197 3.77 19.55 -2.80
CA VAL A 197 4.47 18.26 -2.72
C VAL A 197 5.63 18.34 -1.72
N ILE A 198 6.45 19.38 -1.76
CA ILE A 198 7.56 19.59 -0.81
C ILE A 198 7.04 19.66 0.64
N ILE A 199 5.98 20.43 0.89
CA ILE A 199 5.35 20.53 2.22
C ILE A 199 4.83 19.15 2.66
N ALA A 200 4.18 18.40 1.77
CA ALA A 200 3.66 17.07 2.06
C ALA A 200 4.79 16.10 2.46
N PHE A 201 5.90 16.10 1.72
CA PHE A 201 7.10 15.32 2.08
C PHE A 201 7.70 15.76 3.42
N ALA A 202 7.82 17.07 3.66
CA ALA A 202 8.35 17.59 4.91
C ALA A 202 7.51 17.16 6.13
N LEU A 203 6.18 17.23 6.01
CA LEU A 203 5.25 16.77 7.04
C LEU A 203 5.38 15.25 7.28
N ALA A 204 5.40 14.44 6.22
CA ALA A 204 5.56 12.99 6.32
C ALA A 204 6.91 12.58 6.95
N ILE A 205 8.00 13.25 6.56
CA ILE A 205 9.34 13.05 7.14
C ILE A 205 9.36 13.46 8.61
N SER A 206 8.75 14.59 8.96
CA SER A 206 8.66 15.07 10.34
C SER A 206 7.91 14.08 11.24
N ALA A 207 6.73 13.62 10.81
CA ALA A 207 5.95 12.62 11.52
C ALA A 207 6.73 11.31 11.72
N THR A 208 7.37 10.83 10.65
CA THR A 208 8.19 9.61 10.68
C THR A 208 9.37 9.76 11.64
N ARG A 209 10.11 10.87 11.56
CA ARG A 209 11.23 11.15 12.47
C ARG A 209 10.77 11.18 13.92
N MET A 210 9.64 11.81 14.21
CA MET A 210 9.12 11.94 15.57
C MET A 210 8.76 10.57 16.19
N VAL A 211 8.19 9.66 15.40
CA VAL A 211 7.91 8.29 15.84
C VAL A 211 9.22 7.53 16.10
N MET A 212 10.20 7.65 15.20
CA MET A 212 11.50 6.96 15.34
C MET A 212 12.36 7.52 16.48
N THR A 213 12.33 8.83 16.76
CA THR A 213 13.05 9.41 17.90
C THR A 213 12.44 9.02 19.23
N SER A 214 11.11 8.83 19.27
CA SER A 214 10.42 8.31 20.45
C SER A 214 10.89 6.90 20.79
N GLN A 215 11.13 6.05 19.80
CA GLN A 215 11.70 4.70 20.03
C GLN A 215 13.02 4.74 20.80
N LYS A 216 13.95 5.60 20.38
CA LYS A 216 15.29 5.67 20.98
C LYS A 216 15.26 6.10 22.44
N ARG A 217 14.29 6.93 22.82
CA ARG A 217 14.14 7.45 24.18
C ARG A 217 13.52 6.45 25.15
N PHE A 218 12.70 5.54 24.64
CA PHE A 218 11.92 4.61 25.45
C PHE A 218 12.27 3.14 25.20
N ALA A 219 13.45 2.85 24.63
CA ALA A 219 13.89 1.48 24.37
C ALA A 219 13.91 0.68 25.69
N PRO A 220 12.99 -0.29 25.87
CA PRO A 220 12.93 -1.02 27.13
C PRO A 220 14.07 -2.03 27.21
N THR A 221 14.56 -2.27 28.43
CA THR A 221 15.62 -3.23 28.75
C THR A 221 15.27 -4.70 28.44
N LYS A 222 14.00 -4.99 28.12
CA LYS A 222 13.51 -6.30 27.63
C LYS A 222 12.41 -6.10 26.59
N ILE A 223 12.76 -6.03 25.31
CA ILE A 223 11.80 -6.14 24.21
C ILE A 223 11.53 -7.64 23.99
N THR A 224 10.32 -8.11 24.27
CA THR A 224 9.93 -9.52 24.06
C THR A 224 9.54 -9.83 22.61
N MET A 225 9.19 -8.83 21.78
CA MET A 225 8.81 -9.03 20.38
C MET A 225 9.24 -7.87 19.48
N SER A 226 9.59 -8.16 18.23
CA SER A 226 9.90 -7.14 17.22
C SER A 226 8.64 -6.34 16.86
N VAL A 227 8.56 -5.09 17.31
CA VAL A 227 7.44 -4.22 16.99
C VAL A 227 7.81 -3.27 15.85
N PHE A 228 7.02 -3.32 14.78
CA PHE A 228 7.20 -2.48 13.60
C PHE A 228 6.57 -1.10 13.81
N LEU A 229 7.34 -0.15 14.34
CA LEU A 229 6.83 1.15 14.73
C LEU A 229 6.31 1.99 13.56
N LEU A 230 6.88 1.89 12.36
CA LEU A 230 6.40 2.66 11.20
C LEU A 230 5.00 2.24 10.75
N ASN A 231 4.49 1.10 11.23
CA ASN A 231 3.12 0.72 10.99
C ASN A 231 2.12 1.79 11.43
N ILE A 232 2.38 2.51 12.54
CA ILE A 232 1.48 3.58 13.01
C ILE A 232 1.47 4.79 12.06
N VAL A 233 2.53 4.97 11.26
CA VAL A 233 2.62 6.08 10.30
C VAL A 233 1.79 5.78 9.05
N VAL A 234 1.79 4.51 8.62
CA VAL A 234 1.26 4.09 7.32
C VAL A 234 -0.13 3.49 7.40
N TRP A 235 -0.39 2.60 8.36
CA TRP A 235 -1.65 1.86 8.44
C TRP A 235 -2.87 2.71 8.81
N PRO A 236 -2.85 3.60 9.82
CA PRO A 236 -4.06 4.29 10.26
C PRO A 236 -4.81 5.04 9.15
N PRO A 237 -4.16 5.81 8.25
CA PRO A 237 -4.81 6.40 7.09
C PRO A 237 -5.49 5.39 6.16
N LEU A 238 -4.82 4.27 5.90
CA LEU A 238 -5.32 3.22 5.00
C LEU A 238 -6.46 2.42 5.63
N LEU A 239 -6.35 2.11 6.93
CA LEU A 239 -7.42 1.46 7.68
C LEU A 239 -8.63 2.37 7.79
N ALA A 240 -8.43 3.67 8.03
CA ALA A 240 -9.50 4.65 8.06
C ALA A 240 -10.21 4.77 6.70
N ALA A 241 -9.46 4.86 5.60
CA ALA A 241 -10.04 4.94 4.26
C ALA A 241 -10.79 3.66 3.87
N SER A 242 -10.22 2.49 4.13
CA SER A 242 -10.87 1.20 3.83
C SER A 242 -12.11 0.98 4.69
N ALA A 243 -12.02 1.20 6.01
CA ALA A 243 -13.18 1.11 6.90
C ALA A 243 -14.26 2.13 6.52
N GLY A 244 -13.89 3.36 6.14
CA GLY A 244 -14.85 4.37 5.69
C GLY A 244 -15.65 3.94 4.46
N SER A 245 -14.99 3.30 3.49
CA SER A 245 -15.66 2.72 2.32
C SER A 245 -16.59 1.56 2.69
N TYR A 246 -16.22 0.73 3.67
CA TYR A 246 -17.08 -0.35 4.16
C TYR A 246 -18.30 0.16 4.90
N VAL A 247 -18.21 1.27 5.63
CA VAL A 247 -19.37 1.90 6.30
C VAL A 247 -20.34 2.48 5.27
N LEU A 248 -19.83 3.00 4.15
CA LEU A 248 -20.66 3.53 3.07
C LEU A 248 -21.46 2.43 2.36
N THR A 249 -20.89 1.23 2.22
CA THR A 249 -21.51 0.12 1.47
C THR A 249 -22.94 -0.24 1.94
N PRO A 250 -23.19 -0.55 3.23
CA PRO A 250 -24.54 -0.84 3.70
C PRO A 250 -25.45 0.38 3.61
N LEU A 251 -24.93 1.60 3.79
CA LEU A 251 -25.72 2.82 3.62
C LEU A 251 -26.22 2.95 2.17
N ALA A 252 -25.35 2.64 1.20
CA ALA A 252 -25.71 2.62 -0.22
C ALA A 252 -26.76 1.57 -0.56
N PHE A 253 -26.69 0.39 0.06
CA PHE A 253 -27.69 -0.66 -0.13
C PHE A 253 -29.03 -0.36 0.55
N LEU A 254 -29.01 0.22 1.75
CA LEU A 254 -30.20 0.51 2.52
C LEU A 254 -30.95 1.74 2.03
N TRP A 255 -30.25 2.70 1.42
CA TRP A 255 -30.86 3.95 0.98
C TRP A 255 -30.26 4.49 -0.33
N PRO A 256 -30.42 3.76 -1.45
CA PRO A 256 -29.81 4.12 -2.74
C PRO A 256 -30.24 5.51 -3.23
N ASP A 257 -31.51 5.87 -3.03
CA ASP A 257 -32.06 7.16 -3.51
C ASP A 257 -31.63 8.37 -2.67
N SER A 258 -31.08 8.16 -1.47
CA SER A 258 -30.59 9.27 -0.62
C SER A 258 -29.15 9.63 -0.87
N LEU A 259 -28.38 8.77 -1.54
CA LEU A 259 -26.99 9.05 -1.82
C LEU A 259 -26.95 10.17 -2.86
N PRO A 260 -26.59 11.40 -2.45
CA PRO A 260 -26.55 12.51 -3.39
C PRO A 260 -25.32 12.31 -4.31
N ASP A 261 -25.21 13.15 -5.34
CA ASP A 261 -24.14 13.15 -6.36
C ASP A 261 -22.77 12.67 -5.85
N GLY A 262 -21.95 12.06 -6.73
CA GLY A 262 -20.66 11.46 -6.37
C GLY A 262 -19.71 12.35 -5.55
N GLN A 263 -19.87 13.68 -5.59
CA GLN A 263 -19.18 14.63 -4.71
C GLN A 263 -19.50 14.43 -3.22
N TRP A 264 -20.76 14.16 -2.86
CA TRP A 264 -21.18 13.91 -1.47
C TRP A 264 -20.61 12.62 -0.93
N ILE A 265 -20.58 11.56 -1.75
CA ILE A 265 -19.91 10.31 -1.40
C ILE A 265 -18.43 10.57 -1.09
N ARG A 266 -17.74 11.37 -1.92
CA ARG A 266 -16.34 11.74 -1.67
C ARG A 266 -16.17 12.51 -0.35
N ILE A 267 -17.01 13.51 -0.09
CA ILE A 267 -16.98 14.29 1.16
C ILE A 267 -17.21 13.39 2.37
N TYR A 268 -18.20 12.50 2.28
CA TYR A 268 -18.53 11.53 3.34
C TYR A 268 -17.35 10.61 3.66
N VAL A 269 -16.75 9.99 2.64
CA VAL A 269 -15.60 9.09 2.82
C VAL A 269 -14.42 9.86 3.43
N LEU A 270 -14.15 11.09 2.98
CA LEU A 270 -13.09 11.93 3.54
C LEU A 270 -13.35 12.32 5.00
N ALA A 271 -14.59 12.68 5.35
CA ALA A 271 -14.98 13.01 6.71
C ALA A 271 -14.86 11.81 7.65
N ILE A 272 -15.37 10.64 7.25
CA ILE A 272 -15.23 9.41 8.03
C ILE A 272 -13.77 9.00 8.17
N THR A 273 -12.98 9.11 7.09
CA THR A 273 -11.54 8.82 7.14
C THR A 273 -10.84 9.72 8.16
N ALA A 274 -11.13 11.03 8.16
CA ALA A 274 -10.56 11.96 9.12
C ALA A 274 -10.94 11.64 10.59
N ILE A 275 -12.16 11.15 10.83
CA ILE A 275 -12.64 10.72 12.15
C ILE A 275 -12.00 9.40 12.59
N LEU A 276 -11.82 8.45 11.67
CA LEU A 276 -11.28 7.12 11.97
C LEU A 276 -9.75 7.12 12.16
N ILE A 277 -9.01 8.05 11.56
CA ILE A 277 -7.55 8.17 11.77
C ILE A 277 -7.18 8.26 13.26
N PRO A 278 -7.74 9.19 14.07
CA PRO A 278 -7.52 9.25 15.52
C PRO A 278 -7.82 7.94 16.26
N VAL A 279 -8.87 7.23 15.86
CA VAL A 279 -9.29 5.96 16.47
C VAL A 279 -8.22 4.90 16.22
N PHE A 280 -7.76 4.74 14.98
CA PHE A 280 -6.72 3.78 14.63
C PHE A 280 -5.36 4.12 15.24
N VAL A 281 -4.95 5.40 15.25
CA VAL A 281 -3.72 5.82 15.92
C VAL A 281 -3.77 5.51 17.43
N SER A 282 -4.91 5.75 18.07
CA SER A 282 -5.11 5.40 19.48
C SER A 282 -5.09 3.89 19.73
N GLY A 283 -5.66 3.11 18.80
CA GLY A 283 -5.57 1.65 18.80
C GLY A 283 -4.12 1.16 18.73
N TYR A 284 -3.32 1.69 17.81
CA TYR A 284 -1.90 1.37 17.71
C TYR A 284 -1.11 1.79 18.96
N ARG A 285 -1.40 2.95 19.54
CA ARG A 285 -0.79 3.39 20.80
C ARG A 285 -1.07 2.39 21.93
N ARG A 286 -2.32 1.91 22.05
CA ARG A 286 -2.70 0.87 23.02
C ARG A 286 -1.98 -0.45 22.73
N PHE A 287 -1.93 -0.86 21.47
CA PHE A 287 -1.23 -2.06 21.02
C PHE A 287 0.27 -2.01 21.37
N PHE A 288 0.94 -0.88 21.15
CA PHE A 288 2.34 -0.72 21.53
C PHE A 288 2.54 -0.72 23.05
N SER A 289 1.63 -0.11 23.81
CA SER A 289 1.69 -0.14 25.27
C SER A 289 1.59 -1.55 25.83
N HIS A 290 0.79 -2.43 25.20
CA HIS A 290 0.73 -3.85 25.59
C HIS A 290 2.04 -4.60 25.30
N ASN A 291 2.81 -4.15 24.31
CA ASN A 291 4.11 -4.71 23.96
C ASN A 291 5.28 -4.00 24.66
N GLY A 292 5.02 -3.25 25.74
CA GLY A 292 6.05 -2.59 26.54
C GLY A 292 6.64 -1.31 25.94
N MET A 293 6.05 -0.76 24.87
CA MET A 293 6.47 0.52 24.28
C MET A 293 5.42 1.60 24.52
N MET A 294 5.81 2.64 25.24
CA MET A 294 4.95 3.81 25.47
C MET A 294 5.21 4.88 24.43
N LEU A 295 4.19 5.18 23.63
CA LEU A 295 4.21 6.28 22.67
C LEU A 295 3.63 7.54 23.33
N PRO A 296 4.40 8.65 23.43
CA PRO A 296 3.93 9.89 24.05
C PRO A 296 2.65 10.40 23.38
N ALA A 297 1.74 10.96 24.18
CA ALA A 297 0.48 11.50 23.68
C ALA A 297 0.70 12.64 22.68
N THR A 298 1.72 13.47 22.90
CA THR A 298 2.13 14.55 21.99
C THR A 298 2.52 14.02 20.61
N THR A 299 3.32 12.95 20.57
CA THR A 299 3.71 12.27 19.33
C THR A 299 2.51 11.68 18.60
N ALA A 300 1.57 11.06 19.32
CA ALA A 300 0.35 10.53 18.72
C ALA A 300 -0.55 11.63 18.14
N LEU A 301 -0.76 12.73 18.86
CA LEU A 301 -1.57 13.86 18.40
C LEU A 301 -0.98 14.55 17.16
N MET A 302 0.33 14.79 17.15
CA MET A 302 0.99 15.36 15.97
C MET A 302 0.95 14.41 14.78
N LEU A 303 1.07 13.08 15.01
CA LEU A 303 0.91 12.10 13.94
C LEU A 303 -0.51 12.11 13.35
N ILE A 304 -1.55 12.18 14.19
CA ILE A 304 -2.95 12.32 13.76
C ILE A 304 -3.12 13.58 12.91
N ALA A 305 -2.63 14.72 13.39
CA ALA A 305 -2.74 15.99 12.68
C ALA A 305 -2.06 15.92 11.30
N VAL A 306 -0.85 15.37 11.22
CA VAL A 306 -0.13 15.20 9.95
C VAL A 306 -0.84 14.24 9.01
N GLN A 307 -1.33 13.11 9.51
CA GLN A 307 -2.05 12.13 8.69
C GLN A 307 -3.34 12.72 8.11
N ILE A 308 -4.14 13.42 8.92
CA ILE A 308 -5.35 14.10 8.45
C ILE A 308 -4.97 15.19 7.43
N ALA A 309 -3.97 16.02 7.73
CA ALA A 309 -3.53 17.08 6.82
C ALA A 309 -3.08 16.52 5.46
N LEU A 310 -2.34 15.41 5.43
CA LEU A 310 -1.87 14.80 4.18
C LEU A 310 -3.00 14.12 3.40
N VAL A 311 -3.88 13.36 4.08
CA VAL A 311 -4.97 12.64 3.42
C VAL A 311 -6.05 13.60 2.94
N LEU A 312 -6.57 14.44 3.84
CA LEU A 312 -7.65 15.38 3.53
C LEU A 312 -7.14 16.54 2.67
N GLY A 313 -6.00 17.13 3.05
CA GLY A 313 -5.38 18.20 2.27
C GLY A 313 -4.99 17.74 0.87
N GLY A 314 -4.38 16.55 0.74
CA GLY A 314 -4.07 15.98 -0.57
C GLY A 314 -5.32 15.76 -1.43
N ALA A 315 -6.41 15.26 -0.84
CA ALA A 315 -7.68 15.07 -1.55
C ALA A 315 -8.39 16.38 -1.90
N LEU A 316 -8.27 17.43 -1.08
CA LEU A 316 -8.84 18.74 -1.38
C LEU A 316 -8.05 19.45 -2.49
N VAL A 317 -6.72 19.43 -2.38
CA VAL A 317 -5.81 20.04 -3.38
C VAL A 317 -6.00 19.36 -4.74
N SER A 318 -6.10 18.03 -4.80
CA SER A 318 -6.30 17.32 -6.07
C SER A 318 -7.62 17.68 -6.77
N GLY A 319 -8.61 18.20 -6.05
CA GLY A 319 -9.86 18.69 -6.63
C GLY A 319 -9.76 20.11 -7.20
N HIS A 320 -8.72 20.88 -6.86
CA HIS A 320 -8.57 22.29 -7.27
C HIS A 320 -7.41 22.51 -8.24
N LEU A 321 -6.43 21.60 -8.29
CA LEU A 321 -5.32 21.69 -9.23
C LEU A 321 -5.72 21.14 -10.60
N VAL A 322 -5.37 21.89 -11.65
CA VAL A 322 -5.47 21.43 -13.05
C VAL A 322 -4.38 20.39 -13.34
N LEU A 323 -3.21 20.54 -12.72
CA LEU A 323 -2.13 19.57 -12.83
C LEU A 323 -2.42 18.33 -11.97
N PRO A 324 -2.24 17.11 -12.52
CA PRO A 324 -2.35 15.91 -11.72
C PRO A 324 -1.25 15.92 -10.64
N LEU A 325 -1.65 15.73 -9.38
CA LEU A 325 -0.69 15.50 -8.31
C LEU A 325 -0.06 14.12 -8.52
N PRO A 326 1.29 14.03 -8.59
CA PRO A 326 1.90 12.78 -8.98
C PRO A 326 1.78 11.69 -7.89
N LEU A 327 1.63 12.10 -6.64
CA LEU A 327 1.54 11.21 -5.49
C LEU A 327 0.44 11.68 -4.54
N SER A 328 -0.41 10.74 -4.10
CA SER A 328 -1.41 11.00 -3.07
C SER A 328 -0.74 11.18 -1.70
N GLY A 329 -1.41 11.86 -0.75
CA GLY A 329 -0.90 12.01 0.61
C GLY A 329 -0.61 10.69 1.32
N THR A 330 -1.43 9.66 1.07
CA THR A 330 -1.17 8.28 1.54
C THR A 330 0.06 7.67 0.88
N THR A 331 0.26 7.89 -0.42
CA THR A 331 1.44 7.40 -1.14
C THR A 331 2.72 8.02 -0.60
N ILE A 332 2.71 9.33 -0.31
CA ILE A 332 3.86 10.03 0.28
C ILE A 332 4.19 9.47 1.66
N LEU A 333 3.18 9.19 2.52
CA LEU A 333 3.41 8.56 3.83
C LEU A 333 4.05 7.18 3.70
N VAL A 334 3.54 6.33 2.81
CA VAL A 334 4.09 4.99 2.55
C VAL A 334 5.51 5.10 2.02
N LEU A 335 5.76 5.99 1.05
CA LEU A 335 7.07 6.21 0.43
C LEU A 335 8.11 6.63 1.46
N VAL A 336 7.79 7.62 2.30
CA VAL A 336 8.67 8.07 3.38
C VAL A 336 8.89 6.94 4.41
N GLY A 337 7.85 6.19 4.76
CA GLY A 337 7.96 5.03 5.65
C GLY A 337 8.91 3.95 5.11
N VAL A 338 8.77 3.59 3.83
CA VAL A 338 9.65 2.61 3.16
C VAL A 338 11.08 3.14 3.08
N ALA A 339 11.28 4.40 2.70
CA ALA A 339 12.60 5.02 2.64
C ALA A 339 13.30 5.00 4.01
N TYR A 340 12.59 5.35 5.09
CA TYR A 340 13.13 5.25 6.44
C TYR A 340 13.44 3.80 6.85
N GLY A 341 12.58 2.85 6.49
CA GLY A 341 12.82 1.42 6.73
C GLY A 341 14.11 0.93 6.07
N LEU A 342 14.34 1.33 4.81
CA LEU A 342 15.58 0.99 4.08
C LEU A 342 16.80 1.68 4.69
N ILE A 343 16.70 2.97 5.05
CA ILE A 343 17.80 3.71 5.70
C ILE A 343 18.14 3.07 7.06
N ASP A 344 17.16 2.62 7.83
CA ASP A 344 17.41 1.94 9.12
C ASP A 344 18.17 0.62 8.94
N VAL A 345 17.84 -0.14 7.90
CA VAL A 345 18.62 -1.35 7.52
C VAL A 345 20.06 -0.97 7.18
N MET A 346 20.26 0.08 6.38
CA MET A 346 21.61 0.51 5.97
C MET A 346 22.46 1.01 7.15
N ARG A 347 21.83 1.57 8.19
CA ARG A 347 22.52 2.17 9.34
C ARG A 347 22.88 1.20 10.45
N LYS A 348 22.31 -0.01 10.47
CA LYS A 348 22.65 -1.05 11.44
C LYS A 348 23.73 -1.93 10.80
N PRO A 349 25.04 -1.65 11.02
CA PRO A 349 26.06 -2.59 10.61
C PRO A 349 25.77 -3.94 11.28
N VAL A 350 25.95 -5.02 10.52
CA VAL A 350 25.93 -6.37 11.07
C VAL A 350 26.96 -6.37 12.18
N GLU A 351 26.52 -6.34 13.44
CA GLU A 351 27.38 -6.73 14.56
C GLU A 351 27.74 -8.18 14.25
N THR A 352 28.89 -8.36 13.61
CA THR A 352 29.46 -9.65 13.32
C THR A 352 29.42 -10.42 14.63
N ALA A 353 28.75 -11.57 14.59
CA ALA A 353 28.67 -12.53 15.69
C ALA A 353 30.05 -13.17 15.96
N THR A 354 31.05 -12.33 16.20
CA THR A 354 32.34 -12.69 16.78
C THR A 354 32.14 -12.63 18.29
N GLY A 355 31.45 -13.63 18.84
CA GLY A 355 31.11 -13.69 20.26
C GLY A 355 30.82 -15.10 20.72
N ASN A 356 31.89 -15.84 20.97
CA ASN A 356 31.99 -17.04 21.83
C ASN A 356 31.47 -18.37 21.26
N ALA A 357 32.26 -18.96 20.36
CA ALA A 357 32.64 -20.36 20.56
C ALA A 357 33.84 -20.37 21.52
N ALA A 358 33.56 -20.53 22.82
CA ALA A 358 34.54 -20.87 23.84
C ALA A 358 33.89 -21.92 24.76
#